data_AF-A0A3S0C344-F1
#
_entry.id   AF-A0A3S0C344-F1
#
_cell.length_a   1.000
_cell.length_b   1.000
_cell.length_c   1.000
_cell.angle_alpha   90.00
_cell.angle_beta   90.00
_cell.angle_gamma   90.00
#
_symmetry.space_group_name_H-M   'P 1'
#
loop_
_entity.id
_entity.type
_entity.pdbx_description
1 polymer ?
#
loop_
_entity_poly.entity_id
_entity_poly.type
_entity_poly.pdbx_seq_one_letter_code
_entity_poly.pdbx_strand_id
1 'polypeptide(L)'
;MTKLNLFLHKLIHWEYWPYQVVYIPVYFQYLFYAARTRSFFYFNASNPTIKNGGFFMESKKEIYDLIPSEYYPKTLLIEPTETLEAIQEKIKEAAIEFPLIAKPDIGLRGTAVKKIHNTEELAAYFSKANFNVLIQSLIPYENEIGLFYVKLPN
;
A
#
# COMPACT_ATOMS: atom_id res chain seq x y z
N MET A 1 -12.89 -29.17 19.89
CA MET A 1 -11.68 -29.91 19.45
C MET A 1 -10.73 -30.05 20.62
N THR A 2 -10.11 -31.22 20.81
CA THR A 2 -9.03 -31.39 21.80
C THR A 2 -7.81 -30.56 21.37
N LYS A 3 -6.94 -30.16 22.33
CA LYS A 3 -5.71 -29.41 22.02
C LYS A 3 -4.83 -30.13 20.99
N LEU A 4 -4.80 -31.46 21.03
CA LEU A 4 -4.06 -32.29 20.08
C LEU A 4 -4.65 -32.22 18.67
N ASN A 5 -5.98 -32.31 18.53
CA ASN A 5 -6.63 -32.23 17.22
C ASN A 5 -6.41 -30.85 16.57
N LEU A 6 -6.43 -29.78 17.37
CA LEU A 6 -6.14 -28.43 16.87
C LEU A 6 -4.68 -28.26 16.44
N PHE A 7 -3.74 -28.84 17.21
CA PHE A 7 -2.32 -28.82 16.87
C PHE A 7 -2.05 -29.55 15.54
N LEU A 8 -2.58 -30.76 15.39
CA LEU A 8 -2.44 -31.56 14.16
C LEU A 8 -3.05 -30.85 12.95
N HIS A 9 -4.23 -30.24 13.13
CA HIS A 9 -4.84 -29.42 12.09
C HIS A 9 -3.89 -28.31 11.64
N LYS A 10 -3.39 -27.48 12.56
CA LYS A 10 -2.45 -26.40 12.21
C LYS A 10 -1.16 -26.90 11.56
N LEU A 11 -0.74 -28.13 11.85
CA LEU A 11 0.47 -28.72 11.28
C LEU A 11 0.29 -29.13 9.81
N ILE A 12 -0.88 -29.63 9.41
CA ILE A 12 -1.12 -30.11 8.03
C ILE A 12 -1.76 -29.05 7.11
N HIS A 13 -2.26 -27.97 7.69
CA HIS A 13 -2.92 -26.87 7.02
C HIS A 13 -1.98 -25.67 6.90
N TRP A 14 -1.43 -25.44 5.70
CA TRP A 14 -0.39 -24.44 5.44
C TRP A 14 -0.84 -23.01 5.76
N GLU A 15 -2.14 -22.73 5.74
CA GLU A 15 -2.72 -21.44 6.08
C GLU A 15 -2.45 -21.01 7.53
N TYR A 16 -2.08 -21.95 8.41
CA TYR A 16 -1.70 -21.66 9.79
C TYR A 16 -0.19 -21.61 10.02
N TRP A 17 0.62 -21.90 9.00
CA TRP A 17 2.07 -21.92 9.14
C TRP A 17 2.63 -20.51 9.23
N PRO A 18 3.77 -20.30 9.93
CA PRO A 18 4.47 -19.03 9.87
C PRO A 18 4.83 -18.71 8.41
N TYR A 19 4.62 -17.46 7.99
CA TYR A 19 4.88 -17.04 6.62
C TYR A 19 6.33 -17.36 6.20
N GLN A 20 7.31 -17.30 7.12
CA GLN A 20 8.69 -17.63 6.82
C GLN A 20 8.82 -19.04 6.24
N VAL A 21 8.09 -20.02 6.77
CA VAL A 21 8.12 -21.43 6.32
C VAL A 21 7.51 -21.55 4.92
N VAL A 22 6.35 -20.92 4.71
CA VAL A 22 5.65 -20.93 3.41
C VAL A 22 6.53 -20.33 2.31
N TYR A 23 7.33 -19.31 2.65
CA TYR A 23 8.19 -18.61 1.69
C TYR A 23 9.59 -19.23 1.53
N ILE A 24 9.98 -20.28 2.28
CA ILE A 24 11.28 -20.96 2.13
C ILE A 24 11.59 -21.33 0.66
N PRO A 25 10.68 -21.97 -0.10
CA PRO A 25 10.93 -22.32 -1.50
C PRO A 25 11.24 -21.11 -2.39
N VAL A 26 10.61 -19.97 -2.09
CA VAL A 26 10.78 -18.73 -2.86
C VAL A 26 12.20 -18.18 -2.73
N TYR A 27 12.85 -18.34 -1.57
CA TYR A 27 14.23 -17.90 -1.38
C TYR A 27 15.22 -18.69 -2.26
N PHE A 28 15.03 -20.00 -2.43
CA PHE A 28 15.87 -20.78 -3.34
C PHE A 28 15.72 -20.32 -4.79
N GLN A 29 14.49 -20.06 -5.22
CA GLN A 29 14.20 -19.54 -6.56
C GLN A 29 14.80 -18.14 -6.76
N TYR A 30 14.70 -17.28 -5.75
CA TYR A 30 15.31 -15.95 -5.74
C TYR A 30 16.83 -16.03 -5.88
N LEU A 31 17.50 -16.85 -5.06
CA LEU A 31 18.95 -17.02 -5.11
C LEU A 31 19.41 -17.57 -6.46
N PHE A 32 18.66 -18.53 -7.03
CA PHE A 32 18.93 -19.06 -8.37
C PHE A 32 18.87 -17.95 -9.44
N TYR A 33 17.81 -17.12 -9.43
CA TYR A 33 17.69 -16.03 -10.40
C TYR A 33 18.69 -14.90 -10.16
N ALA A 34 19.00 -14.58 -8.90
CA ALA A 34 20.02 -13.59 -8.56
C ALA A 34 21.39 -14.02 -9.09
N ALA A 35 21.75 -15.30 -8.94
CA ALA A 35 22.98 -15.85 -9.51
C ALA A 35 22.95 -15.86 -11.05
N ARG A 36 21.84 -16.30 -11.66
CA ARG A 36 21.69 -16.39 -13.13
C ARG A 36 21.73 -15.03 -13.80
N THR A 37 21.08 -14.02 -13.23
CA THR A 37 21.00 -12.66 -13.77
C THR A 37 22.15 -11.77 -13.32
N ARG A 38 22.96 -12.24 -12.36
CA ARG A 38 24.04 -11.48 -11.71
C ARG A 38 23.53 -10.18 -11.08
N SER A 39 22.30 -10.18 -10.58
CA SER A 39 21.66 -9.02 -9.95
C SER A 39 20.75 -9.46 -8.82
N PHE A 40 20.96 -8.91 -7.62
CA PHE A 40 20.06 -9.11 -6.49
C PHE A 40 18.70 -8.42 -6.67
N PHE A 41 18.61 -7.46 -7.58
CA PHE A 41 17.39 -6.68 -7.84
C PHE A 41 16.82 -6.97 -9.23
N TYR A 42 16.99 -8.20 -9.73
CA TYR A 42 16.53 -8.61 -11.07
C TYR A 42 15.02 -8.37 -11.28
N PHE A 43 14.23 -8.44 -10.22
CA PHE A 43 12.78 -8.26 -10.23
C PHE A 43 12.35 -6.80 -10.48
N ASN A 44 13.25 -5.83 -10.35
CA ASN A 44 12.96 -4.44 -10.71
C ASN A 44 12.58 -4.30 -12.20
N ALA A 45 13.05 -5.23 -13.04
CA ALA A 45 12.72 -5.26 -14.46
C ALA A 45 11.26 -5.63 -14.76
N SER A 46 10.52 -6.21 -13.79
CA SER A 46 9.13 -6.63 -14.00
C SER A 46 8.17 -5.45 -14.15
N ASN A 47 8.40 -4.34 -13.45
CA ASN A 47 7.61 -3.11 -13.53
C ASN A 47 8.56 -1.89 -13.53
N PRO A 48 9.25 -1.60 -14.65
CA PRO A 48 10.36 -0.64 -14.67
C PRO A 48 9.93 0.81 -14.41
N THR A 49 8.65 1.12 -14.58
CA THR A 49 8.07 2.44 -14.27
C THR A 49 7.78 2.64 -12.78
N ILE A 50 7.88 1.58 -11.96
CA ILE A 50 7.63 1.62 -10.53
C ILE A 50 8.95 1.42 -9.80
N LYS A 51 9.24 2.27 -8.82
CA LYS A 51 10.42 2.15 -7.97
C LYS A 51 10.51 0.76 -7.35
N ASN A 52 11.70 0.14 -7.43
CA ASN A 52 11.97 -1.22 -6.97
C ASN A 52 11.01 -2.29 -7.55
N GLY A 53 10.45 -2.06 -8.75
CA GLY A 53 9.47 -2.96 -9.37
C GLY A 53 8.17 -3.10 -8.59
N GLY A 54 7.90 -2.23 -7.62
CA GLY A 54 6.79 -2.31 -6.67
C GLY A 54 7.03 -3.27 -5.49
N PHE A 55 8.27 -3.68 -5.24
CA PHE A 55 8.58 -4.65 -4.19
C PHE A 55 8.69 -4.03 -2.78
N PHE A 56 9.27 -2.84 -2.66
CA PHE A 56 9.40 -2.11 -1.40
C PHE A 56 9.67 -0.62 -1.60
N MET A 57 9.31 0.19 -0.62
CA MET A 57 9.56 1.64 -0.59
C MET A 57 9.02 2.38 -1.81
N GLU A 58 7.90 1.89 -2.34
CA GLU A 58 7.15 2.47 -3.44
C GLU A 58 6.23 3.61 -2.96
N SER A 59 6.22 4.72 -3.71
CA SER A 59 5.27 5.81 -3.49
C SER A 59 3.95 5.44 -4.14
N LYS A 60 2.86 5.50 -3.35
CA LYS A 60 1.50 5.31 -3.89
C LYS A 60 1.14 6.45 -4.85
N LYS A 61 1.62 7.67 -4.59
CA LYS A 61 1.42 8.81 -5.48
C LYS A 61 2.07 8.58 -6.84
N GLU A 62 3.33 8.14 -6.88
CA GLU A 62 4.02 7.83 -8.14
C GLU A 62 3.26 6.77 -8.94
N ILE A 63 2.69 5.75 -8.27
CA ILE A 63 1.88 4.73 -8.94
C ILE A 63 0.57 5.32 -9.47
N TYR A 64 -0.13 6.16 -8.69
CA TYR A 64 -1.35 6.83 -9.15
C TYR A 64 -1.10 7.69 -10.38
N ASP A 65 0.05 8.36 -10.47
CA ASP A 65 0.41 9.21 -11.61
C ASP A 65 0.66 8.42 -12.91
N LEU A 66 0.80 7.09 -12.82
CA LEU A 66 0.86 6.19 -13.99
C LEU A 66 -0.52 5.76 -14.50
N ILE A 67 -1.58 5.97 -13.70
CA ILE A 67 -2.94 5.52 -13.97
C ILE A 67 -3.75 6.71 -14.49
N PRO A 68 -4.62 6.54 -15.50
CA PRO A 68 -5.55 7.60 -15.89
C PRO A 68 -6.46 8.01 -14.73
N SER A 69 -6.68 9.30 -14.56
CA SER A 69 -7.31 9.88 -13.37
C SER A 69 -8.78 9.51 -13.18
N GLU A 70 -9.46 9.02 -14.22
CA GLU A 70 -10.81 8.48 -14.12
C GLU A 70 -10.89 7.15 -13.34
N TYR A 71 -9.77 6.43 -13.17
CA TYR A 71 -9.75 5.10 -12.53
C TYR A 71 -9.38 5.12 -11.05
N TYR A 72 -9.07 6.28 -10.48
CA TYR A 72 -8.81 6.40 -9.05
C TYR A 72 -9.39 7.69 -8.47
N PRO A 73 -9.79 7.71 -7.18
CA PRO A 73 -10.35 8.90 -6.55
C PRO A 73 -9.33 10.05 -6.52
N LYS A 74 -9.83 11.29 -6.51
CA LYS A 74 -8.99 12.49 -6.35
C LYS A 74 -8.07 12.34 -5.16
N THR A 75 -6.78 12.58 -5.38
CA THR A 75 -5.73 12.30 -4.41
C THR A 75 -4.73 13.46 -4.40
N LEU A 76 -4.44 13.96 -3.21
CA LEU A 76 -3.42 14.97 -2.94
C LEU A 76 -2.26 14.33 -2.19
N LEU A 77 -1.05 14.73 -2.53
CA LEU A 77 0.15 14.45 -1.73
C LEU A 77 0.42 15.66 -0.84
N ILE A 78 0.55 15.40 0.45
CA ILE A 78 0.82 16.38 1.50
C ILE A 78 2.16 16.05 2.15
N GLU A 79 3.06 17.02 2.18
CA GLU A 79 4.33 16.91 2.89
C GLU A 79 4.15 17.21 4.39
N PRO A 80 4.93 16.57 5.29
CA PRO A 80 4.81 16.78 6.74
C PRO A 80 5.20 18.20 7.18
N THR A 81 5.83 18.98 6.31
CA THR A 81 6.24 20.37 6.52
C THR A 81 5.11 21.37 6.26
N GLU A 82 4.01 20.94 5.63
CA GLU A 82 2.88 21.81 5.31
C GLU A 82 2.07 22.17 6.55
N THR A 83 1.61 23.41 6.63
CA THR A 83 0.74 23.86 7.73
C THR A 83 -0.68 23.34 7.53
N LEU A 84 -1.42 23.20 8.63
CA LEU A 84 -2.81 22.71 8.57
C LEU A 84 -3.69 23.59 7.69
N GLU A 85 -3.45 24.90 7.68
CA GLU A 85 -4.18 25.87 6.85
C GLU A 85 -3.94 25.61 5.36
N ALA A 86 -2.68 25.43 4.95
CA ALA A 86 -2.34 25.13 3.56
C ALA A 86 -2.93 23.77 3.11
N ILE A 87 -2.94 22.77 4.01
CA ILE A 87 -3.56 21.48 3.74
C ILE A 87 -5.08 21.64 3.50
N GLN A 88 -5.77 22.41 4.35
CA GLN A 88 -7.20 22.66 4.20
C GLN A 88 -7.52 23.42 2.90
N GLU A 89 -6.70 24.39 2.52
CA GLU A 89 -6.84 25.11 1.24
C GLU A 89 -6.69 24.15 0.06
N LYS A 90 -5.65 23.31 0.03
CA LYS A 90 -5.47 22.29 -1.03
C LYS A 90 -6.65 21.33 -1.12
N ILE A 91 -7.17 20.87 0.01
CA ILE A 91 -8.35 19.98 0.07
C ILE A 91 -9.57 20.67 -0.57
N LYS A 92 -9.77 21.95 -0.24
CA LYS A 92 -10.86 22.76 -0.78
C LYS A 92 -10.71 23.00 -2.29
N GLU A 93 -9.53 23.38 -2.75
CA GLU A 93 -9.23 23.59 -4.17
C GLU A 93 -9.42 22.32 -5.02
N ALA A 94 -9.04 21.17 -4.46
CA ALA A 94 -9.26 19.88 -5.11
C ALA A 94 -10.73 19.42 -5.11
N ALA A 95 -11.60 20.12 -4.37
CA ALA A 95 -12.97 19.72 -4.09
C ALA A 95 -13.04 18.26 -3.59
N ILE A 96 -12.25 17.99 -2.53
CA ILE A 96 -12.32 16.76 -1.75
C ILE A 96 -13.15 17.06 -0.51
N GLU A 97 -14.24 16.30 -0.32
CA GLU A 97 -15.18 16.50 0.77
C GLU A 97 -14.95 15.50 1.92
N PHE A 98 -15.40 15.87 3.11
CA PHE A 98 -15.49 14.94 4.23
C PHE A 98 -16.70 14.01 4.07
N PRO A 99 -16.62 12.74 4.53
CA PRO A 99 -15.42 12.11 5.06
C PRO A 99 -14.40 11.77 3.95
N LEU A 100 -13.11 11.96 4.25
CA LEU A 100 -11.99 11.67 3.35
C LEU A 100 -11.06 10.60 3.94
N ILE A 101 -10.15 10.06 3.13
CA ILE A 101 -9.13 9.11 3.57
C ILE A 101 -7.78 9.80 3.67
N ALA A 102 -7.12 9.68 4.82
CA ALA A 102 -5.71 10.02 5.02
C ALA A 102 -4.89 8.73 5.14
N LYS A 103 -3.81 8.59 4.37
CA LYS A 103 -2.94 7.40 4.40
C LYS A 103 -1.48 7.74 4.10
N PRO A 104 -0.48 7.01 4.62
CA PRO A 104 0.91 7.22 4.24
C PRO A 104 1.16 6.96 2.75
N ASP A 105 1.93 7.83 2.10
CA ASP A 105 2.35 7.64 0.71
C ASP A 105 3.18 6.35 0.57
N ILE A 106 4.20 6.20 1.42
CA ILE A 106 4.97 4.96 1.58
C ILE A 106 4.49 4.28 2.86
N GLY A 107 3.98 3.04 2.75
CA GLY A 107 3.46 2.33 3.92
C GLY A 107 2.79 1.01 3.56
N LEU A 108 2.81 0.08 4.53
CA LEU A 108 2.35 -1.29 4.37
C LEU A 108 1.23 -1.62 5.38
N ARG A 109 0.40 -2.62 5.02
CA ARG A 109 -0.61 -3.25 5.90
C ARG A 109 -1.66 -2.30 6.48
N GLY A 110 -2.02 -1.23 5.77
CA GLY A 110 -3.04 -0.29 6.23
C GLY A 110 -2.65 0.54 7.46
N THR A 111 -1.37 0.52 7.85
CA THR A 111 -0.88 1.27 9.01
C THR A 111 -1.10 2.77 8.78
N ALA A 112 -1.63 3.46 9.80
CA ALA A 112 -1.94 4.89 9.76
C ALA A 112 -2.91 5.32 8.65
N VAL A 113 -3.68 4.40 8.06
CA VAL A 113 -4.84 4.74 7.24
C VAL A 113 -5.99 5.16 8.16
N LYS A 114 -6.59 6.32 7.90
CA LYS A 114 -7.71 6.84 8.69
C LYS A 114 -8.77 7.48 7.81
N LYS A 115 -10.03 7.15 8.08
CA LYS A 115 -11.18 7.92 7.58
C LYS A 115 -11.37 9.13 8.49
N ILE A 116 -11.26 10.31 7.91
CA ILE A 116 -11.34 11.61 8.59
C ILE A 116 -12.72 12.21 8.31
N HIS A 117 -13.47 12.55 9.35
CA HIS A 117 -14.85 13.03 9.23
C HIS A 117 -14.97 14.55 9.25
N ASN A 118 -13.95 15.26 9.75
CA ASN A 118 -13.99 16.71 9.93
C ASN A 118 -12.57 17.28 10.08
N THR A 119 -12.51 18.60 10.19
CA THR A 119 -11.28 19.38 10.35
C THR A 119 -10.54 19.08 11.64
N GLU A 120 -11.24 18.73 12.72
CA GLU A 120 -10.64 18.42 14.02
C GLU A 120 -9.89 17.08 13.95
N GLU A 121 -10.50 16.07 13.33
CA GLU A 121 -9.86 14.78 13.09
C GLU A 121 -8.67 14.90 12.13
N LEU A 122 -8.74 15.81 11.16
CA LEU A 122 -7.65 16.13 10.23
C LEU A 122 -6.46 16.70 11.00
N ALA A 123 -6.70 17.71 11.85
CA ALA A 123 -5.67 18.30 12.70
C ALA A 123 -5.03 17.26 13.63
N ALA A 124 -5.86 16.43 14.27
CA ALA A 124 -5.39 15.35 15.14
C ALA A 124 -4.53 14.32 14.39
N TYR A 125 -4.82 14.05 13.11
CA TYR A 125 -4.01 13.18 12.27
C TYR A 125 -2.64 13.81 11.99
N PHE A 126 -2.62 15.04 11.47
CA PHE A 126 -1.38 15.73 11.10
C PHE A 126 -0.49 16.12 12.29
N SER A 127 -1.05 16.28 13.50
CA SER A 127 -0.24 16.44 14.72
C SER A 127 0.68 15.25 15.04
N LYS A 128 0.39 14.07 14.46
CA LYS A 128 1.16 12.83 14.68
C LYS A 128 1.89 12.35 13.43
N ALA A 129 1.48 12.81 12.25
CA ALA A 129 2.06 12.39 10.98
C ALA A 129 3.38 13.14 10.74
N ASN A 130 4.48 12.41 10.70
CA ASN A 130 5.82 12.92 10.38
C ASN A 130 6.37 12.37 9.05
N PHE A 131 5.46 12.04 8.14
CA PHE A 131 5.73 11.41 6.85
C PHE A 131 4.78 11.99 5.79
N ASN A 132 5.05 11.72 4.52
CA ASN A 132 4.18 12.16 3.43
C ASN A 132 2.81 11.45 3.48
N VAL A 133 1.74 12.23 3.39
CA VAL A 133 0.36 11.75 3.52
C VAL A 133 -0.37 11.94 2.20
N LEU A 134 -1.13 10.93 1.81
CA LEU A 134 -2.14 11.04 0.77
C LEU A 134 -3.49 11.37 1.40
N ILE A 135 -4.08 12.49 0.95
CA ILE A 135 -5.47 12.84 1.20
C ILE A 135 -6.28 12.46 -0.03
N GLN A 136 -7.29 11.61 0.13
CA GLN A 136 -8.02 11.00 -0.96
C GLN A 136 -9.53 11.06 -0.73
N SER A 137 -10.32 11.35 -1.78
CA SER A 137 -11.77 11.27 -1.72
C SER A 137 -12.23 9.87 -1.31
N LEU A 138 -13.24 9.80 -0.43
CA LEU A 138 -13.91 8.54 -0.14
C LEU A 138 -14.79 8.13 -1.32
N ILE A 139 -14.66 6.87 -1.76
CA ILE A 139 -15.51 6.28 -2.79
C ILE A 139 -16.75 5.61 -2.15
N PRO A 140 -17.92 5.65 -2.81
CA PRO A 140 -19.19 5.20 -2.22
C PRO A 140 -19.48 3.70 -2.46
N TYR A 141 -18.45 2.88 -2.70
CA TYR A 141 -18.64 1.46 -2.98
C TYR A 141 -18.52 0.64 -1.70
N GLU A 142 -19.48 -0.24 -1.46
CA GLU A 142 -19.51 -1.11 -0.28
C GLU A 142 -18.58 -2.32 -0.41
N ASN A 143 -18.35 -2.78 -1.64
CA ASN A 143 -17.59 -3.99 -1.92
C ASN A 143 -16.19 -3.65 -2.46
N GLU A 144 -15.18 -4.34 -1.92
CA GLU A 144 -13.80 -4.31 -2.39
C GLU A 144 -13.46 -5.65 -3.06
N ILE A 145 -12.71 -5.61 -4.16
CA ILE A 145 -12.21 -6.80 -4.83
C ILE A 145 -10.68 -6.77 -4.91
N GLY A 146 -10.05 -7.93 -4.68
CA GLY A 146 -8.65 -8.15 -5.01
C GLY A 146 -8.54 -8.82 -6.37
N LEU A 147 -7.89 -8.17 -7.33
CA LEU A 147 -7.63 -8.74 -8.66
C LEU A 147 -6.15 -9.14 -8.77
N PHE A 148 -5.90 -10.44 -8.98
CA PHE A 148 -4.56 -10.94 -9.28
C PHE A 148 -4.39 -11.01 -10.80
N TYR A 149 -3.42 -10.25 -11.31
CA TYR A 149 -3.08 -10.19 -12.73
C TYR A 149 -1.64 -10.61 -12.95
N VAL A 150 -1.42 -11.53 -13.90
CA VAL A 150 -0.09 -11.96 -14.31
C VAL A 150 -0.01 -11.87 -15.82
N LYS A 151 1.04 -11.18 -16.29
CA LYS A 151 1.37 -11.07 -17.70
C LYS A 151 2.86 -11.33 -17.86
N LEU A 152 3.25 -12.08 -18.89
CA LEU A 152 4.65 -12.14 -19.27
C LEU A 152 5.08 -10.77 -19.81
N PRO A 153 6.29 -10.29 -19.49
CA PRO A 153 6.85 -9.12 -20.17
C PRO A 153 6.91 -9.41 -21.67
N ASN A 154 6.41 -8.46 -22.48
CA ASN A 154 6.44 -8.54 -23.95
C ASN A 154 7.89 -8.52 -24.45
#